data_AF-C4K3A9-F1
#
_entry.id   AF-C4K3A9-F1
#
_cell.length_a   1.000
_cell.length_b   1.000
_cell.length_c   1.000
_cell.angle_alpha   90.00
_cell.angle_beta   90.00
_cell.angle_gamma   90.00
#
_symmetry.space_group_name_H-M   'P 1'
#
loop_
_entity.id
_entity.type
_entity.pdbx_description
1 polymer ?
#
loop_
_entity_poly.entity_id
_entity_poly.type
_entity_poly.pdbx_seq_one_letter_code
_entity_poly.pdbx_strand_id
1 'polypeptide(L)'
;MYDVLNSETQSMSKRIYNSGDSTAFVRVELLEIHPGDKNTSQEIPLKEVTGNVLEKNRLIVTPLRLIIPPGGFQAVRILWPGDRTTERYFRIRFIPVAPKADDDFGLDKKALEKHSQEMKAGVNILAGYGSILIVQPDKPVFNSVINADSPKVITIQNNGNTTISLNKIRECKNANTGCGPYSRRFVLPGRTYSMNKKSGYQTNFTLIEGNNQRKFSD
;
A
#
# COMPACT_ATOMS: atom_id res chain seq x y z
N MET A 1 3.37 -1.20 3.43
CA MET A 1 4.02 -1.03 2.12
C MET A 1 3.06 -0.29 1.20
N TYR A 2 3.56 0.41 0.18
CA TYR A 2 2.70 1.02 -0.83
C TYR A 2 3.38 0.96 -2.20
N ASP A 3 2.57 1.00 -3.24
CA ASP A 3 2.97 1.03 -4.64
C ASP A 3 2.19 2.17 -5.33
N VAL A 4 2.72 2.70 -6.43
CA VAL A 4 2.08 3.79 -7.19
C VAL A 4 2.05 3.40 -8.67
N LEU A 5 0.86 3.37 -9.26
CA LEU A 5 0.72 3.48 -10.72
C LEU A 5 0.71 4.96 -11.05
N ASN A 6 1.79 5.44 -11.65
CA ASN A 6 1.90 6.83 -12.10
C ASN A 6 1.09 7.05 -13.40
N SER A 7 1.02 8.27 -13.90
CA SER A 7 0.30 8.60 -15.13
C SER A 7 0.88 7.92 -16.38
N GLU A 8 2.14 7.50 -16.35
CA GLU A 8 2.84 6.86 -17.48
C GLU A 8 2.62 5.35 -17.54
N THR A 9 2.13 4.73 -16.45
CA THR A 9 2.00 3.28 -16.32
C THR A 9 0.58 2.88 -15.95
N GLN A 10 0.02 1.94 -16.71
CA GLN A 10 -1.29 1.35 -16.43
C GLN A 10 -1.18 0.03 -15.66
N SER A 11 0.00 -0.59 -15.67
CA SER A 11 0.23 -1.88 -15.01
C SER A 11 1.61 -1.98 -14.40
N MET A 12 1.75 -2.85 -13.39
CA MET A 12 3.02 -3.19 -12.77
C MET A 12 3.04 -4.68 -12.40
N SER A 13 4.25 -5.21 -12.19
CA SER A 13 4.45 -6.57 -11.68
C SER A 13 5.06 -6.52 -10.29
N LYS A 14 4.53 -7.32 -9.36
CA LYS A 14 5.02 -7.42 -7.99
C LYS A 14 5.39 -8.86 -7.66
N ARG A 15 6.57 -9.07 -7.08
CA ARG A 15 7.03 -10.38 -6.60
C ARG A 15 6.53 -10.62 -5.17
N ILE A 16 5.92 -11.78 -4.96
CA ILE A 16 5.44 -12.27 -3.67
C ILE A 16 6.37 -13.39 -3.25
N TYR A 17 7.12 -13.19 -2.17
CA TYR A 17 8.13 -14.14 -1.70
C TYR A 17 7.55 -15.03 -0.62
N ASN A 18 7.95 -16.30 -0.62
CA ASN A 18 7.73 -17.21 0.49
C ASN A 18 9.03 -17.37 1.28
N SER A 19 9.10 -16.78 2.46
CA SER A 19 10.23 -16.93 3.39
C SER A 19 10.07 -18.09 4.36
N GLY A 20 8.99 -18.87 4.25
CA GLY A 20 8.76 -20.07 5.04
C GLY A 20 9.51 -21.28 4.51
N ASP A 21 9.43 -22.36 5.27
CA ASP A 21 10.06 -23.67 5.02
C ASP A 21 9.13 -24.67 4.29
N SER A 22 7.85 -24.32 4.13
CA SER A 22 6.82 -25.11 3.44
C SER A 22 6.21 -24.34 2.26
N THR A 23 5.53 -25.04 1.35
CA THR A 23 4.86 -24.40 0.21
C THR A 23 3.71 -23.52 0.69
N ALA A 24 3.71 -22.25 0.30
CA ALA A 24 2.67 -21.30 0.65
C ALA A 24 1.57 -21.24 -0.42
N PHE A 25 0.33 -21.39 0.02
CA PHE A 25 -0.88 -21.14 -0.78
C PHE A 25 -1.40 -19.76 -0.41
N VAL A 26 -1.45 -18.84 -1.37
CA VAL A 26 -1.77 -17.43 -1.09
C VAL A 26 -2.97 -17.00 -1.92
N ARG A 27 -3.98 -16.45 -1.25
CA ARG A 27 -5.12 -15.77 -1.87
C ARG A 27 -4.86 -14.27 -1.94
N VAL A 28 -5.24 -13.66 -3.05
CA VAL A 28 -5.20 -12.21 -3.25
C VAL A 28 -6.60 -11.63 -3.02
N GLU A 29 -6.73 -10.71 -2.08
CA GLU A 29 -7.96 -9.94 -1.85
C GLU A 29 -7.77 -8.47 -2.20
N LEU A 30 -8.79 -7.88 -2.84
CA LEU A 30 -8.76 -6.52 -3.36
C LEU A 30 -9.91 -5.70 -2.77
N LEU A 31 -9.58 -4.54 -2.21
CA LEU A 31 -10.54 -3.57 -1.68
C LEU A 31 -10.26 -2.19 -2.29
N GLU A 32 -11.28 -1.45 -2.72
CA GLU A 32 -11.16 -0.01 -2.97
C GLU A 32 -11.28 0.75 -1.65
N ILE A 33 -10.38 1.71 -1.44
CA ILE A 33 -10.39 2.57 -0.26
C ILE A 33 -10.98 3.90 -0.69
N HIS A 34 -12.07 4.28 -0.04
CA HIS A 34 -12.69 5.59 -0.14
C HIS A 34 -12.28 6.42 1.08
N PRO A 35 -11.33 7.36 0.93
CA PRO A 35 -10.85 8.14 2.06
C PRO A 35 -11.94 9.10 2.56
N GLY A 36 -12.33 8.98 3.83
CA GLY A 36 -13.21 9.92 4.51
C GLY A 36 -12.42 11.00 5.26
N ASP A 37 -13.10 11.77 6.11
CA ASP A 37 -12.49 12.87 6.86
C ASP A 37 -11.52 12.39 7.95
N LYS A 38 -10.40 13.13 8.09
CA LYS A 38 -9.43 13.14 9.21
C LYS A 38 -9.21 11.83 10.00
N ASN A 39 -9.16 10.68 9.31
CA ASN A 39 -8.83 9.29 9.74
C ASN A 39 -9.93 8.26 9.49
N THR A 40 -11.06 8.65 8.92
CA THR A 40 -12.06 7.69 8.44
C THR A 40 -11.73 7.25 7.02
N SER A 41 -12.01 5.99 6.70
CA SER A 41 -11.98 5.45 5.35
C SER A 41 -12.93 4.27 5.27
N GLN A 42 -13.62 4.14 4.15
CA GLN A 42 -14.42 2.95 3.87
C GLN A 42 -13.63 2.05 2.92
N GLU A 43 -13.52 0.76 3.27
CA GLU A 43 -12.92 -0.25 2.39
C GLU A 43 -14.05 -1.09 1.81
N ILE A 44 -14.18 -1.08 0.48
CA ILE A 44 -15.26 -1.77 -0.22
C ILE A 44 -14.64 -2.89 -1.09
N PRO A 45 -15.11 -4.14 -0.97
CA PRO A 45 -14.69 -5.20 -1.88
C PRO A 45 -14.97 -4.86 -3.34
N LEU A 46 -13.99 -5.12 -4.22
CA LEU A 46 -14.18 -4.89 -5.64
C LEU A 46 -15.20 -5.87 -6.20
N LYS A 47 -16.18 -5.34 -6.94
CA LYS A 47 -17.13 -6.14 -7.69
C LYS A 47 -16.54 -6.47 -9.06
N GLU A 48 -16.60 -7.73 -9.46
CA GLU A 48 -16.19 -8.12 -10.81
C GLU A 48 -17.29 -7.91 -11.83
N VAL A 49 -18.54 -8.08 -11.41
CA VAL A 49 -19.74 -7.97 -12.23
C VAL A 49 -20.79 -7.19 -11.44
N THR A 50 -21.47 -6.26 -12.12
CA THR A 50 -22.69 -5.63 -11.60
C THR A 50 -23.85 -6.01 -12.51
N GLY A 51 -24.81 -6.76 -11.96
CA GLY A 51 -25.85 -7.41 -12.77
C GLY A 51 -25.21 -8.46 -13.69
N ASN A 52 -25.28 -8.23 -15.00
CA ASN A 52 -24.70 -9.10 -16.03
C ASN A 52 -23.55 -8.43 -16.81
N VAL A 53 -23.03 -7.29 -16.34
CA VAL A 53 -21.98 -6.53 -17.04
C VAL A 53 -20.68 -6.58 -16.24
N LEU A 54 -19.59 -6.89 -16.92
CA LEU A 54 -18.24 -6.84 -16.34
C LEU A 54 -17.91 -5.41 -15.93
N GLU A 55 -17.49 -5.23 -14.69
CA GLU A 55 -17.07 -3.93 -14.18
C GLU A 55 -15.75 -3.50 -14.84
N LYS A 56 -15.81 -2.42 -15.63
CA LYS A 56 -14.65 -1.89 -16.37
C LYS A 56 -13.73 -1.04 -15.48
N ASN A 57 -14.30 -0.37 -14.48
CA ASN A 57 -13.56 0.50 -13.56
C ASN A 57 -13.14 -0.25 -12.30
N ARG A 58 -12.38 -1.34 -12.46
CA ARG A 58 -11.90 -2.16 -11.35
C ARG A 58 -10.40 -2.41 -11.43
N LEU A 59 -9.77 -2.56 -10.27
CA LEU A 59 -8.40 -3.05 -10.21
C LEU A 59 -8.37 -4.53 -10.60
N ILE A 60 -7.49 -4.87 -11.53
CA ILE A 60 -7.27 -6.24 -11.97
C ILE A 60 -5.93 -6.70 -11.41
N VAL A 61 -5.94 -7.81 -10.66
CA VAL A 61 -4.71 -8.47 -10.20
C VAL A 61 -4.73 -9.92 -10.66
N THR A 62 -3.65 -10.38 -11.28
CA THR A 62 -3.55 -11.74 -11.81
C THR A 62 -2.16 -12.36 -11.56
N PRO A 63 -2.08 -13.63 -11.13
CA PRO A 63 -3.20 -14.48 -10.69
C PRO A 63 -3.70 -14.08 -9.29
N LEU A 64 -4.92 -14.46 -8.93
CA LEU A 64 -5.50 -14.23 -7.60
C LEU A 64 -5.17 -15.34 -6.58
N ARG A 65 -4.53 -16.41 -7.05
CA ARG A 65 -4.09 -17.57 -6.27
C ARG A 65 -2.65 -17.89 -6.63
N LEU A 66 -1.80 -18.03 -5.62
CA LEU A 66 -0.37 -18.30 -5.79
C LEU A 66 -0.01 -19.58 -5.04
N ILE A 67 0.87 -20.37 -5.63
CA ILE A 67 1.47 -21.55 -5.00
C ILE A 67 2.98 -21.33 -5.05
N ILE A 68 3.55 -21.00 -3.90
CA ILE A 68 4.92 -20.50 -3.81
C ILE A 68 5.77 -21.49 -3.01
N PRO A 69 6.73 -22.20 -3.63
CA PRO A 69 7.63 -23.10 -2.92
C PRO A 69 8.47 -22.36 -1.85
N PRO A 70 9.03 -23.08 -0.86
CA PRO A 70 9.93 -22.52 0.14
C PRO A 70 11.09 -21.74 -0.50
N GLY A 71 11.38 -20.53 0.02
CA GLY A 71 12.43 -19.64 -0.53
C GLY A 71 12.15 -19.09 -1.93
N GLY A 72 11.03 -19.45 -2.55
CA GLY A 72 10.63 -19.03 -3.89
C GLY A 72 9.85 -17.72 -3.92
N PHE A 73 9.46 -17.32 -5.14
CA PHE A 73 8.51 -16.24 -5.34
C PHE A 73 7.60 -16.52 -6.53
N GLN A 74 6.43 -15.91 -6.53
CA GLN A 74 5.57 -15.81 -7.71
C GLN A 74 5.23 -14.34 -7.97
N ALA A 75 5.12 -13.96 -9.25
CA ALA A 75 4.78 -12.59 -9.63
C ALA A 75 3.26 -12.45 -9.82
N VAL A 76 2.71 -11.32 -9.36
CA VAL A 76 1.38 -10.86 -9.73
C VAL A 76 1.48 -9.65 -10.63
N ARG A 77 0.62 -9.57 -11.64
CA ARG A 77 0.42 -8.38 -12.47
C ARG A 77 -0.77 -7.61 -11.95
N ILE A 78 -0.58 -6.32 -11.73
CA ILE A 78 -1.56 -5.37 -11.24
C ILE A 78 -1.84 -4.40 -12.40
N LEU A 79 -3.10 -4.20 -12.75
CA LEU A 79 -3.55 -3.37 -13.89
C LEU A 79 -4.74 -2.53 -13.47
N TRP A 80 -4.72 -1.25 -13.83
CA TRP A 80 -5.88 -0.35 -13.73
C TRP A 80 -6.28 0.12 -15.15
N PRO A 81 -7.37 -0.43 -15.72
CA PRO A 81 -7.89 -0.01 -17.02
C PRO A 81 -8.98 1.08 -16.93
N GLY A 82 -9.36 1.47 -15.72
CA GLY A 82 -10.48 2.37 -15.48
C GLY A 82 -10.14 3.85 -15.60
N ASP A 83 -11.14 4.68 -15.33
CA ASP A 83 -11.02 6.14 -15.31
C ASP A 83 -9.97 6.64 -14.30
N ARG A 84 -9.18 7.65 -14.72
CA ARG A 84 -8.13 8.29 -13.92
C ARG A 84 -8.32 9.80 -13.85
N THR A 85 -9.57 10.28 -13.83
CA THR A 85 -9.86 11.70 -13.58
C THR A 85 -9.54 12.09 -12.13
N THR A 86 -9.74 11.16 -11.20
CA THR A 86 -9.44 11.30 -9.78
C THR A 86 -8.44 10.23 -9.33
N GLU A 87 -7.68 10.56 -8.30
CA GLU A 87 -6.76 9.60 -7.68
C GLU A 87 -7.54 8.52 -6.95
N ARG A 88 -7.15 7.26 -7.14
CA ARG A 88 -7.80 6.10 -6.51
C ARG A 88 -6.85 5.32 -5.64
N TYR A 89 -7.42 4.62 -4.65
CA TYR A 89 -6.65 3.92 -3.63
C TYR A 89 -7.20 2.51 -3.46
N PHE A 90 -6.31 1.53 -3.43
CA PHE A 90 -6.70 0.13 -3.25
C PHE A 90 -5.86 -0.53 -2.18
N ARG A 91 -6.46 -1.46 -1.44
CA ARG A 91 -5.73 -2.40 -0.59
C ARG A 91 -5.64 -3.74 -1.31
N ILE A 92 -4.43 -4.22 -1.49
CA ILE A 92 -4.14 -5.55 -2.01
C ILE A 92 -3.60 -6.38 -0.85
N ARG A 93 -4.29 -7.45 -0.46
CA ARG A 93 -3.88 -8.35 0.62
C ARG A 93 -3.43 -9.67 0.02
N PHE A 94 -2.25 -10.13 0.42
CA PHE A 94 -1.71 -11.45 0.11
C PHE A 94 -1.83 -12.30 1.37
N ILE A 95 -2.82 -13.18 1.39
CA ILE A 95 -3.23 -13.92 2.57
C ILE A 95 -2.83 -15.38 2.38
N PRO A 96 -1.84 -15.89 3.14
CA PRO A 96 -1.56 -17.32 3.19
C PRO A 96 -2.78 -18.04 3.77
N VAL A 97 -3.17 -19.12 3.13
CA VAL A 97 -4.32 -19.95 3.52
C VAL A 97 -3.90 -21.41 3.59
N ALA A 98 -4.54 -22.18 4.46
CA ALA A 98 -4.47 -23.63 4.37
C ALA A 98 -5.36 -24.07 3.19
N PRO A 99 -4.81 -24.67 2.13
CA PRO A 99 -5.59 -25.02 0.95
C PRO A 99 -6.61 -26.11 1.29
N LYS A 100 -7.82 -25.94 0.77
CA LYS A 100 -8.87 -26.95 0.74
C LYS A 100 -9.13 -27.40 -0.69
N ALA A 101 -9.84 -28.52 -0.85
CA ALA A 101 -10.18 -29.07 -2.16
C ALA A 101 -11.03 -28.10 -3.02
N ASP A 102 -11.78 -27.21 -2.37
CA ASP A 102 -12.67 -26.21 -2.97
C ASP A 102 -12.04 -24.81 -3.11
N ASP A 103 -10.77 -24.62 -2.70
CA ASP A 103 -10.12 -23.30 -2.75
C ASP A 103 -9.59 -22.93 -4.14
N ASP A 104 -9.94 -23.69 -5.20
CA ASP A 104 -9.59 -23.40 -6.60
C ASP A 104 -8.08 -23.27 -6.87
N PHE A 105 -7.24 -23.85 -6.01
CA PHE A 105 -5.79 -23.99 -6.26
C PHE A 105 -5.46 -25.12 -7.25
N GLY A 106 -6.46 -25.89 -7.70
CA GLY A 106 -6.27 -27.00 -8.64
C GLY A 106 -5.50 -28.19 -8.05
N LEU A 107 -5.57 -28.38 -6.72
CA LEU A 107 -4.88 -29.46 -6.02
C LEU A 107 -5.70 -30.74 -6.01
N ASP A 108 -5.04 -31.88 -6.17
CA ASP A 108 -5.65 -33.19 -5.93
C ASP A 108 -5.61 -33.58 -4.44
N LYS A 109 -6.31 -34.66 -4.10
CA LYS A 109 -6.39 -35.14 -2.70
C LYS A 109 -5.03 -35.50 -2.12
N LYS A 110 -4.12 -36.06 -2.93
CA LYS A 110 -2.79 -36.47 -2.47
C LYS A 110 -1.93 -35.26 -2.11
N ALA A 111 -1.98 -34.20 -2.91
CA ALA A 111 -1.28 -32.95 -2.66
C ALA A 111 -1.78 -32.28 -1.36
N LEU A 112 -3.10 -32.30 -1.13
CA LEU A 112 -3.71 -31.78 0.11
C LEU A 112 -3.28 -32.58 1.34
N GLU A 113 -3.28 -33.91 1.26
CA GLU A 113 -2.87 -34.79 2.36
C GLU A 113 -1.38 -34.58 2.72
N LYS A 114 -0.51 -34.51 1.71
CA LYS A 114 0.92 -34.24 1.90
C LYS A 114 1.14 -32.90 2.60
N HIS A 115 0.47 -31.84 2.13
CA HIS A 115 0.59 -30.52 2.74
C HIS A 115 0.05 -30.51 4.18
N SER A 116 -1.07 -31.18 4.46
CA SER A 116 -1.60 -31.30 5.81
C SER A 116 -0.62 -32.00 6.77
N GLN A 117 0.10 -33.01 6.30
CA GLN A 117 1.13 -33.68 7.09
C GLN A 117 2.32 -32.76 7.39
N GLU A 118 2.81 -32.01 6.40
CA GLU A 118 3.87 -31.01 6.59
C GLU A 118 3.46 -29.94 7.61
N MET A 119 2.19 -29.49 7.57
CA MET A 119 1.65 -28.46 8.46
C MET A 119 1.38 -28.94 9.90
N LYS A 120 1.21 -30.25 10.14
CA LYS A 120 0.94 -30.80 11.48
C LYS A 120 2.18 -30.90 12.37
N ALA A 121 3.37 -30.73 11.83
CA ALA A 121 4.64 -30.92 12.53
C ALA A 121 5.13 -29.71 13.37
N GLY A 122 4.40 -28.59 13.40
CA GLY A 122 4.82 -27.40 14.16
C GLY A 122 3.78 -26.27 14.24
N VAL A 123 4.09 -25.23 15.02
CA VAL A 123 3.29 -23.99 15.08
C VAL A 123 3.54 -23.19 13.81
N ASN A 124 2.55 -23.15 12.91
CA ASN A 124 2.65 -22.41 11.66
C ASN A 124 2.12 -20.98 11.80
N ILE A 125 3.03 -20.01 11.82
CA ILE A 125 2.68 -18.59 11.77
C ILE A 125 2.51 -18.18 10.30
N LEU A 126 1.25 -18.07 9.87
CA LEU A 126 0.91 -17.56 8.54
C LEU A 126 0.87 -16.02 8.57
N ALA A 127 1.98 -15.38 8.20
CA ALA A 127 2.06 -13.93 8.10
C ALA A 127 1.74 -13.46 6.66
N GLY A 128 0.51 -13.00 6.45
CA GLY A 128 0.16 -12.28 5.22
C GLY A 128 0.66 -10.84 5.25
N TYR A 129 0.68 -10.19 4.08
CA TYR A 129 0.98 -8.76 4.01
C TYR A 129 0.02 -8.01 3.08
N GLY A 130 -0.20 -6.74 3.39
CA GLY A 130 -1.01 -5.83 2.59
C GLY A 130 -0.15 -4.73 1.97
N SER A 131 -0.45 -4.37 0.72
CA SER A 131 0.05 -3.16 0.07
C SER A 131 -1.09 -2.19 -0.21
N ILE A 132 -0.82 -0.90 -0.06
CA ILE A 132 -1.68 0.15 -0.60
C ILE A 132 -1.22 0.45 -2.02
N LEU A 133 -2.12 0.41 -2.98
CA LEU A 133 -1.87 0.90 -4.32
C LEU A 133 -2.50 2.28 -4.47
N ILE A 134 -1.72 3.26 -4.91
CA ILE A 134 -2.21 4.57 -5.33
C ILE A 134 -2.20 4.60 -6.85
N VAL A 135 -3.36 4.87 -7.45
CA VAL A 135 -3.50 5.08 -8.89
C VAL A 135 -3.61 6.58 -9.12
N GLN A 136 -2.54 7.18 -9.65
CA GLN A 136 -2.51 8.62 -9.92
C GLN A 136 -3.49 8.99 -11.04
N PRO A 137 -4.00 10.24 -11.05
CA PRO A 137 -4.73 10.77 -12.19
C PRO A 137 -3.86 10.77 -13.46
N ASP A 138 -4.50 10.81 -14.64
CA ASP A 138 -3.76 10.91 -15.93
C ASP A 138 -2.91 12.18 -16.03
N LYS A 139 -3.37 13.26 -15.40
CA LYS A 139 -2.67 14.56 -15.35
C LYS A 139 -2.38 14.92 -13.89
N PRO A 140 -1.31 14.37 -13.31
CA PRO A 140 -0.98 14.63 -11.92
C PRO A 140 -0.47 16.07 -11.74
N VAL A 141 -1.04 16.77 -10.78
CA VAL A 141 -0.69 18.13 -10.37
C VAL A 141 -0.24 18.06 -8.91
N PHE A 142 1.04 18.34 -8.70
CA PHE A 142 1.63 18.47 -7.37
C PHE A 142 1.69 19.95 -7.01
N ASN A 143 1.05 20.31 -5.89
CA ASN A 143 1.03 21.67 -5.37
C ASN A 143 0.96 21.60 -3.85
N SER A 144 2.12 21.51 -3.20
CA SER A 144 2.20 21.47 -1.75
C SER A 144 2.76 22.75 -1.13
N VAL A 145 2.15 23.19 -0.04
CA VAL A 145 2.57 24.36 0.73
C VAL A 145 2.96 23.91 2.14
N ILE A 146 4.16 24.29 2.57
CA ILE A 146 4.64 24.07 3.94
C ILE A 146 4.59 25.42 4.66
N ASN A 147 3.81 25.51 5.74
CA ASN A 147 3.84 26.68 6.63
C ASN A 147 4.47 26.28 7.96
N ALA A 148 5.61 26.90 8.27
CA ALA A 148 6.40 26.63 9.47
C ALA A 148 6.66 27.88 10.32
N ASP A 149 6.03 29.01 10.00
CA ASP A 149 6.20 30.30 10.69
C ASP A 149 5.72 30.25 12.15
N SER A 150 4.78 29.35 12.46
CA SER A 150 4.34 29.13 13.83
C SER A 150 5.47 28.48 14.65
N PRO A 151 5.77 29.00 15.85
CA PRO A 151 6.74 28.37 16.75
C PRO A 151 6.24 27.04 17.32
N LYS A 152 4.96 26.69 17.13
CA LYS A 152 4.32 25.51 17.73
C LYS A 152 3.91 24.44 16.75
N VAL A 153 3.70 24.77 15.47
CA VAL A 153 3.09 23.83 14.51
C VAL A 153 3.73 23.99 13.14
N ILE A 154 3.95 22.87 12.46
CA ILE A 154 4.22 22.82 11.03
C ILE A 154 2.97 22.27 10.34
N THR A 155 2.53 22.93 9.28
CA THR A 155 1.40 22.48 8.46
C THR A 155 1.86 22.23 7.03
N ILE A 156 1.35 21.15 6.43
CA ILE A 156 1.60 20.77 5.05
C ILE A 156 0.23 20.61 4.39
N GLN A 157 -0.04 21.47 3.42
CA GLN A 157 -1.29 21.46 2.67
C GLN A 157 -1.02 20.94 1.25
N ASN A 158 -1.83 19.99 0.79
CA ASN A 158 -1.81 19.51 -0.58
C ASN A 158 -2.96 20.16 -1.37
N ASN A 159 -2.63 21.18 -2.15
CA ASN A 159 -3.54 21.88 -3.06
C ASN A 159 -3.58 21.25 -4.47
N GLY A 160 -2.84 20.14 -4.67
CA GLY A 160 -2.83 19.39 -5.91
C GLY A 160 -3.96 18.36 -6.00
N ASN A 161 -3.98 17.62 -7.11
CA ASN A 161 -4.90 16.50 -7.34
C ASN A 161 -4.23 15.11 -7.15
N THR A 162 -2.96 15.09 -6.73
CA THR A 162 -2.17 13.86 -6.52
C THR A 162 -1.63 13.81 -5.09
N THR A 163 -1.62 12.63 -4.48
CA THR A 163 -1.08 12.41 -3.14
C THR A 163 0.41 12.75 -3.08
N ILE A 164 0.79 13.49 -2.03
CA ILE A 164 2.18 13.73 -1.66
C ILE A 164 2.55 12.88 -0.44
N SER A 165 3.84 12.62 -0.24
CA SER A 165 4.31 11.93 0.96
C SER A 165 5.41 12.71 1.69
N LEU A 166 5.33 12.67 3.01
CA LEU A 166 6.35 13.13 3.93
C LEU A 166 7.11 11.90 4.42
N ASN A 167 8.31 11.71 3.92
CA ASN A 167 9.18 10.60 4.28
C ASN A 167 10.18 11.00 5.35
N LYS A 168 10.60 10.00 6.13
CA LYS A 168 11.65 10.16 7.16
C LYS A 168 11.35 11.33 8.11
N ILE A 169 10.07 11.53 8.45
CA ILE A 169 9.69 12.52 9.46
C ILE A 169 10.36 12.12 10.76
N ARG A 170 11.13 13.04 11.35
CA ARG A 170 11.90 12.79 12.56
C ARG A 170 12.12 14.08 13.33
N GLU A 171 11.95 14.02 14.65
CA GLU A 171 12.30 15.09 15.57
C GLU A 171 13.66 14.77 16.23
N CYS A 172 14.59 15.71 16.20
CA CYS A 172 15.95 15.58 16.73
C CYS A 172 16.26 16.71 17.72
N LYS A 173 17.04 16.47 18.78
CA LYS A 173 17.60 17.57 19.57
C LYS A 173 18.67 18.30 18.75
N ASN A 174 19.09 19.47 19.23
CA ASN A 174 20.16 20.28 18.64
C ASN A 174 21.38 19.41 18.25
N ALA A 175 21.98 19.73 17.10
CA ALA A 175 23.08 18.99 16.47
C ALA A 175 22.75 17.54 16.06
N ASN A 176 21.49 17.24 15.69
CA ASN A 176 21.04 15.91 15.25
C ASN A 176 21.27 14.78 16.27
N THR A 177 21.30 15.12 17.55
CA THR A 177 21.44 14.16 18.65
C THR A 177 20.08 13.75 19.20
N GLY A 178 19.98 12.59 19.84
CA GLY A 178 18.76 12.20 20.60
C GLY A 178 17.46 12.19 19.78
N CYS A 179 17.53 11.74 18.53
CA CYS A 179 16.40 11.79 17.61
C CYS A 179 15.38 10.66 17.82
N GLY A 180 14.10 10.98 17.60
CA GLY A 180 12.99 10.04 17.64
C GLY A 180 12.98 9.03 16.48
N PRO A 181 11.98 8.13 16.43
CA PRO A 181 11.82 7.18 15.33
C PRO A 181 11.43 7.90 14.04
N TYR A 182 11.78 7.30 12.90
CA TYR A 182 11.28 7.75 11.61
C TYR A 182 9.79 7.42 11.47
N SER A 183 9.04 8.35 10.90
CA SER A 183 7.68 8.08 10.44
C SER A 183 7.47 8.57 9.00
N ARG A 184 6.34 8.15 8.42
CA ARG A 184 5.88 8.55 7.09
C ARG A 184 4.44 9.02 7.20
N ARG A 185 4.08 10.03 6.41
CA ARG A 185 2.69 10.46 6.23
C ARG A 185 2.38 10.68 4.76
N PHE A 186 1.17 10.29 4.35
CA PHE A 186 0.61 10.67 3.06
C PHE A 186 -0.34 11.83 3.28
N VAL A 187 -0.31 12.82 2.40
CA VAL A 187 -1.25 13.93 2.39
C VAL A 187 -2.00 13.87 1.07
N LEU A 188 -3.24 13.37 1.15
CA LEU A 188 -4.11 13.19 -0.02
C LEU A 188 -4.50 14.55 -0.62
N PRO A 189 -4.98 14.58 -1.87
CA PRO A 189 -5.48 15.79 -2.52
C PRO A 189 -6.47 16.58 -1.65
N GLY A 190 -6.29 17.90 -1.58
CA GLY A 190 -7.12 18.81 -0.81
C GLY A 190 -6.97 18.70 0.72
N ARG A 191 -6.06 17.87 1.23
CA ARG A 191 -5.88 17.67 2.68
C ARG A 191 -4.72 18.48 3.25
N THR A 192 -4.84 18.75 4.55
CA THR A 192 -3.78 19.34 5.36
C THR A 192 -3.35 18.35 6.44
N TYR A 193 -2.03 18.18 6.57
CA TYR A 193 -1.40 17.49 7.68
C TYR A 193 -0.71 18.50 8.59
N SER A 194 -0.92 18.37 9.89
CA SER A 194 -0.31 19.25 10.90
C SER A 194 0.45 18.41 11.91
N MET A 195 1.61 18.90 12.35
CA MET A 195 2.37 18.33 13.44
C MET A 195 2.86 19.41 14.39
N ASN A 196 2.85 19.10 15.69
CA ASN A 196 3.34 20.01 16.72
C ASN A 196 4.87 19.99 16.73
N LYS A 197 5.48 21.17 16.82
CA LYS A 197 6.90 21.32 17.10
C LYS A 197 7.16 21.01 18.56
N LYS A 198 8.19 20.21 18.82
CA LYS A 198 8.65 19.94 20.19
C LYS A 198 9.74 20.92 20.59
N SER A 199 9.57 21.58 21.74
CA SER A 199 10.56 22.55 22.25
C SER A 199 11.94 21.91 22.41
N GLY A 200 12.98 22.57 21.88
CA GLY A 200 14.36 22.07 21.89
C GLY A 200 14.64 20.93 20.89
N TYR A 201 13.72 20.69 19.95
CA TYR A 201 13.88 19.74 18.86
C TYR A 201 13.65 20.41 17.51
N GLN A 202 14.38 19.94 16.50
CA GLN A 202 14.18 20.24 15.08
C GLN A 202 13.46 19.08 14.39
N THR A 203 12.49 19.42 13.57
CA THR A 203 11.69 18.52 12.75
C THR A 203 12.28 18.45 11.35
N ASN A 204 12.65 17.25 10.93
CA ASN A 204 13.18 16.97 9.61
C ASN A 204 12.24 16.05 8.85
N PHE A 205 12.05 16.30 7.56
CA PHE A 205 11.40 15.35 6.66
C PHE A 205 11.83 15.57 5.21
N THR A 206 11.53 14.60 4.36
CA THR A 206 11.63 14.72 2.89
C THR A 206 10.24 14.71 2.31
N LEU A 207 9.82 15.85 1.77
CA LEU A 207 8.61 15.94 0.96
C LEU A 207 8.88 15.29 -0.40
N ILE A 208 7.94 14.44 -0.84
CA ILE A 208 7.99 13.76 -2.13
C ILE A 208 6.74 14.10 -2.93
N GLU A 209 6.96 14.62 -4.13
CA GLU A 209 5.97 15.02 -5.12
C GLU A 209 6.28 14.30 -6.44
N GLY A 210 5.69 13.12 -6.62
CA GLY A 210 6.05 12.22 -7.72
C GLY A 210 7.52 11.80 -7.60
N ASN A 211 8.33 12.14 -8.58
CA ASN A 211 9.78 11.86 -8.59
C ASN A 211 10.62 12.96 -7.92
N ASN A 212 10.01 14.12 -7.63
CA ASN A 212 10.71 15.24 -7.02
C ASN A 212 10.78 15.05 -5.50
N GLN A 213 11.92 15.44 -4.91
CA GLN A 213 12.13 15.37 -3.48
C GLN A 213 12.68 16.69 -2.96
N ARG A 214 12.11 17.19 -1.85
CA ARG A 214 12.55 18.39 -1.16
C ARG A 214 12.76 18.08 0.32
N LYS A 215 13.99 18.27 0.81
CA LYS A 215 14.29 18.15 2.24
C LYS A 215 13.81 19.41 2.96
N PHE A 216 13.28 19.22 4.16
CA PHE A 216 12.85 20.28 5.06
C PHE A 216 13.47 20.04 6.44
N SER A 217 13.93 21.12 7.06
CA SER A 217 14.29 21.24 8.48
C SER A 217 13.80 22.59 8.97
N ASP A 218 13.23 22.64 10.16
CA ASP A 218 12.94 23.89 10.87
C ASP A 218 14.06 24.33 11.82
#